data_AF-A0A3C0AXB3-F1
#
_entry.id   AF-A0A3C0AXB3-F1
#
_cell.length_a   1.000
_cell.length_b   1.000
_cell.length_c   1.000
_cell.angle_alpha   90.00
_cell.angle_beta   90.00
_cell.angle_gamma   90.00
#
_symmetry.space_group_name_H-M   'P 1'
#
loop_
_entity.id
_entity.type
_entity.pdbx_description
1 polymer ?
#
loop_
_entity_poly.entity_id
_entity_poly.type
_entity_poly.pdbx_seq_one_letter_code
_entity_poly.pdbx_strand_id
1 'polypeptide(L)'
;RVQDPGDTLFLEEQLIHTKDFIVENDKLYGMKVVEDAGDSSTLKPGQIISPRELRDENSLLKRTDKNLVVARDVITATATPVLQGITRASLQTKSFISAASFQETTKVLNEAAVAGKVDYLEGLKENVIVGHRIPAGTGMREYDNTIVGSNEDYNEMMTTKEEYFY
;
A
#
# COMPACT_ATOMS: atom_id res chain seq x y z
N ARG A 1 -6.77 -11.75 11.46
CA ARG A 1 -7.12 -12.96 10.68
C ARG A 1 -8.39 -12.66 9.92
N VAL A 2 -8.34 -12.70 8.60
CA VAL A 2 -9.48 -12.38 7.74
C VAL A 2 -10.53 -13.47 7.90
N GLN A 3 -11.77 -13.08 8.18
CA GLN A 3 -12.93 -13.97 8.25
C GLN A 3 -13.65 -14.00 6.91
N ASP A 4 -13.98 -12.83 6.39
CA ASP A 4 -14.60 -12.66 5.08
C ASP A 4 -13.77 -11.61 4.30
N PRO A 5 -13.23 -11.96 3.13
CA PRO A 5 -12.47 -11.04 2.31
C PRO A 5 -13.34 -9.99 1.61
N GLY A 6 -14.66 -10.18 1.49
CA GLY A 6 -15.52 -9.29 0.72
C GLY A 6 -15.02 -9.11 -0.73
N ASP A 7 -14.94 -7.85 -1.19
CA ASP A 7 -14.41 -7.50 -2.51
C ASP A 7 -12.92 -7.09 -2.48
N THR A 8 -12.22 -7.35 -1.38
CA THR A 8 -10.77 -7.11 -1.29
C THR A 8 -9.96 -8.21 -1.98
N LEU A 9 -8.65 -8.00 -2.10
CA LEU A 9 -7.70 -9.01 -2.56
C LEU A 9 -7.25 -9.97 -1.45
N PHE A 10 -7.82 -9.89 -0.25
CA PHE A 10 -7.45 -10.77 0.84
C PHE A 10 -7.97 -12.19 0.63
N LEU A 11 -7.29 -13.15 1.23
CA LEU A 11 -7.73 -14.55 1.28
C LEU A 11 -8.37 -14.85 2.62
N GLU A 12 -9.33 -15.77 2.63
CA GLU A 12 -9.91 -16.30 3.87
C GLU A 12 -8.83 -16.89 4.78
N GLU A 13 -9.00 -16.70 6.09
CA GLU A 13 -8.07 -17.13 7.14
C GLU A 13 -6.65 -16.53 7.04
N GLN A 14 -6.41 -15.60 6.11
CA GLN A 14 -5.12 -14.94 5.98
C GLN A 14 -4.78 -14.13 7.24
N LEU A 15 -3.53 -14.28 7.68
CA LEU A 15 -2.95 -13.46 8.73
C LEU A 15 -2.33 -12.22 8.09
N ILE A 16 -2.85 -11.06 8.47
CA ILE A 16 -2.38 -9.77 8.01
C ILE A 16 -2.19 -8.82 9.18
N HIS A 17 -1.26 -7.91 9.04
CA HIS A 17 -1.03 -6.87 10.02
C HIS A 17 -2.19 -5.87 10.02
N THR A 18 -2.63 -5.44 11.21
CA THR A 18 -3.79 -4.57 11.39
C THR A 18 -3.69 -3.27 10.58
N LYS A 19 -2.49 -2.68 10.49
CA LYS A 19 -2.26 -1.47 9.70
C LYS A 19 -2.56 -1.67 8.21
N ASP A 20 -2.08 -2.74 7.61
CA ASP A 20 -2.28 -3.00 6.17
C ASP A 20 -3.74 -3.31 5.88
N PHE A 21 -4.38 -4.06 6.77
CA PHE A 21 -5.81 -4.37 6.67
C PHE A 21 -6.68 -3.11 6.69
N ILE A 22 -6.41 -2.18 7.61
CA ILE A 22 -7.14 -0.91 7.69
C ILE A 22 -6.91 -0.09 6.42
N VAL A 23 -5.67 0.05 5.97
CA VAL A 23 -5.34 0.84 4.77
C VAL A 23 -6.06 0.31 3.53
N GLU A 24 -6.12 -1.01 3.32
CA GLU A 24 -6.84 -1.57 2.17
C GLU A 24 -8.36 -1.42 2.30
N ASN A 25 -8.93 -1.62 3.48
CA ASN A 25 -10.36 -1.41 3.69
C ASN A 25 -10.76 0.06 3.51
N ASP A 26 -9.94 1.00 3.97
CA ASP A 26 -10.19 2.44 3.83
C ASP A 26 -10.14 2.88 2.36
N LYS A 27 -9.27 2.28 1.54
CA LYS A 27 -9.24 2.55 0.08
C LYS A 27 -10.54 2.15 -0.62
N LEU A 28 -11.16 1.07 -0.15
CA LEU A 28 -12.41 0.56 -0.70
C LEU A 28 -13.65 1.24 -0.12
N TYR A 29 -13.50 1.99 0.96
CA TYR A 29 -14.60 2.67 1.61
C TYR A 29 -15.24 3.71 0.67
N GLY A 30 -16.54 3.55 0.41
CA GLY A 30 -17.29 4.44 -0.47
C GLY A 30 -17.10 4.19 -1.98
N MET A 31 -16.35 3.15 -2.36
CA MET A 31 -16.27 2.69 -3.75
C MET A 31 -17.48 1.82 -4.11
N LYS A 32 -17.70 1.62 -5.41
CA LYS A 32 -18.78 0.80 -5.97
C LYS A 32 -18.23 -0.28 -6.89
N VAL A 33 -18.83 -1.47 -6.87
CA VAL A 33 -18.51 -2.57 -7.79
C VAL A 33 -19.53 -2.58 -8.91
N VAL A 34 -19.05 -2.57 -10.16
CA VAL A 34 -19.91 -2.71 -11.34
C VAL A 34 -20.43 -4.14 -11.41
N GLU A 35 -21.75 -4.32 -11.35
CA GLU A 35 -22.39 -5.63 -11.58
C GLU A 35 -22.66 -5.85 -13.06
N ASP A 36 -23.22 -4.82 -13.71
CA ASP A 36 -23.51 -4.82 -15.13
C ASP A 36 -23.02 -3.52 -15.76
N ALA A 37 -22.21 -3.65 -16.80
CA ALA A 37 -21.66 -2.53 -17.56
C ALA A 37 -22.65 -1.96 -18.58
N GLY A 38 -23.77 -2.64 -18.85
CA GLY A 38 -24.73 -2.21 -19.87
C GLY A 38 -24.05 -2.03 -21.23
N ASP A 39 -24.17 -0.85 -21.82
CA ASP A 39 -23.54 -0.48 -23.10
C ASP A 39 -22.30 0.44 -22.96
N SER A 40 -21.72 0.53 -21.76
CA SER A 40 -20.45 1.25 -21.55
C SER A 40 -19.30 0.53 -22.25
N SER A 41 -18.51 1.27 -23.02
CA SER A 41 -17.24 0.77 -23.57
C SER A 41 -16.08 0.90 -22.57
N THR A 42 -16.26 1.71 -21.53
CA THR A 42 -15.21 2.12 -20.60
C THR A 42 -15.15 1.21 -19.39
N LEU A 43 -16.31 0.83 -18.86
CA LEU A 43 -16.44 0.04 -17.63
C LEU A 43 -16.68 -1.44 -17.93
N LYS A 44 -16.18 -2.30 -17.05
CA LYS A 44 -16.39 -3.76 -17.13
C LYS A 44 -17.05 -4.29 -15.86
N PRO A 45 -17.85 -5.37 -15.96
CA PRO A 45 -18.35 -6.08 -14.78
C PRO A 45 -17.21 -6.52 -13.86
N GLY A 46 -17.37 -6.34 -12.55
CA GLY A 46 -16.39 -6.63 -11.51
C GLY A 46 -15.39 -5.51 -11.23
N GLN A 47 -15.41 -4.40 -11.99
CA GLN A 47 -14.51 -3.27 -11.73
C GLN A 47 -14.97 -2.46 -10.51
N ILE A 48 -14.02 -2.10 -9.65
CA ILE A 48 -14.24 -1.19 -8.53
C ILE A 48 -14.01 0.24 -9.02
N ILE A 49 -15.01 1.10 -8.86
CA ILE A 49 -14.99 2.48 -9.33
C ILE A 49 -15.49 3.44 -8.26
N SER A 50 -15.11 4.71 -8.39
CA SER A 50 -15.65 5.75 -7.54
C SER A 50 -17.11 6.09 -7.90
N PRO A 51 -17.92 6.57 -6.94
CA PRO A 51 -19.27 7.05 -7.23
C PRO A 51 -19.30 8.18 -8.26
N ARG A 52 -18.21 8.96 -8.36
CA ARG A 52 -18.06 10.03 -9.33
C ARG A 52 -17.93 9.49 -10.75
N GLU A 53 -17.04 8.53 -10.96
CA GLU A 53 -16.84 7.88 -12.27
C GLU A 53 -18.12 7.19 -12.75
N LEU A 54 -18.83 6.48 -11.86
CA LEU A 54 -20.13 5.89 -12.17
C LEU A 54 -21.12 6.96 -12.66
N ARG A 55 -21.17 8.11 -11.98
CA ARG A 55 -22.10 9.20 -12.33
C ARG A 55 -21.76 9.85 -13.65
N ASP A 56 -20.47 10.05 -13.92
CA ASP A 56 -19.98 10.68 -15.14
C ASP A 56 -20.26 9.77 -16.35
N GLU A 57 -19.98 8.47 -16.25
CA GLU A 57 -20.28 7.49 -17.30
C GLU A 57 -21.80 7.34 -17.53
N ASN A 58 -22.59 7.21 -16.46
CA ASN A 58 -24.04 7.13 -16.58
C ASN A 58 -24.64 8.41 -17.18
N SER A 59 -24.01 9.58 -17.00
CA SER A 59 -24.45 10.81 -17.65
C SER A 59 -24.20 10.80 -19.16
N LEU A 60 -23.11 10.18 -19.63
CA LEU A 60 -22.81 10.00 -21.05
C LEU A 60 -23.75 9.00 -21.72
N LEU A 61 -24.01 7.87 -21.05
CA LEU A 61 -24.93 6.84 -21.55
C LEU A 61 -26.36 7.35 -21.66
N LYS A 62 -26.83 8.15 -20.68
CA LYS A 62 -28.14 8.83 -20.75
C LYS A 62 -28.26 9.77 -21.95
N ARG A 63 -27.19 10.46 -22.34
CA ARG A 63 -27.20 11.37 -23.52
C ARG A 63 -27.27 10.62 -24.84
N THR A 64 -26.90 9.36 -24.85
CA THR A 64 -26.84 8.51 -26.05
C THR A 64 -27.96 7.48 -26.09
N ASP A 65 -28.96 7.59 -25.19
CA ASP A 65 -30.10 6.66 -25.02
C ASP A 65 -29.68 5.18 -24.92
N LYS A 66 -28.58 4.94 -24.20
CA LYS A 66 -28.00 3.60 -23.97
C LYS A 66 -28.35 3.05 -22.59
N ASN A 67 -28.16 1.73 -22.41
CA ASN A 67 -28.37 1.10 -21.10
C ASN A 67 -27.35 1.59 -20.08
N LEU A 68 -27.83 1.88 -18.87
CA LEU A 68 -27.03 2.42 -17.78
C LEU A 68 -26.22 1.34 -17.07
N VAL A 69 -25.13 1.76 -16.46
CA VAL A 69 -24.29 0.90 -15.61
C VAL A 69 -24.97 0.71 -14.26
N VAL A 70 -25.13 -0.55 -13.87
CA VAL A 70 -25.64 -0.96 -12.56
C VAL A 70 -24.45 -1.35 -11.69
N ALA A 71 -24.36 -0.71 -10.52
CA ALA A 71 -23.29 -0.96 -9.56
C ALA A 71 -23.84 -1.03 -8.14
N ARG A 72 -23.29 -1.95 -7.35
CA ARG A 72 -23.55 -2.09 -5.92
C ARG A 72 -22.45 -1.43 -5.08
N ASP A 73 -22.72 -1.26 -3.79
CA ASP A 73 -21.68 -0.81 -2.86
C ASP A 73 -20.66 -1.93 -2.59
N VAL A 74 -19.40 -1.53 -2.39
CA VAL A 74 -18.31 -2.45 -2.07
C VAL A 74 -18.48 -3.03 -0.67
N ILE A 75 -18.25 -4.33 -0.54
CA ILE A 75 -18.20 -5.02 0.75
C ILE A 75 -16.73 -5.08 1.19
N THR A 76 -16.42 -4.41 2.29
CA THR A 76 -15.06 -4.42 2.87
C THR A 76 -14.78 -5.72 3.60
N ALA A 77 -13.51 -6.09 3.73
CA ALA A 77 -13.14 -7.30 4.43
C ALA A 77 -13.42 -7.17 5.94
N THR A 78 -13.78 -8.28 6.58
CA THR A 78 -13.86 -8.40 8.04
C THR A 78 -12.79 -9.34 8.58
N ALA A 79 -12.23 -8.98 9.73
CA ALA A 79 -11.16 -9.74 10.37
C ALA A 79 -11.34 -9.78 11.88
N THR A 80 -10.81 -10.84 12.49
CA THR A 80 -10.69 -10.96 13.95
C THR A 80 -9.25 -10.79 14.41
N PRO A 81 -9.01 -10.11 15.53
CA PRO A 81 -7.68 -10.04 16.13
C PRO A 81 -7.27 -11.41 16.63
N VAL A 82 -6.02 -11.80 16.38
CA VAL A 82 -5.45 -13.05 16.88
C VAL A 82 -4.24 -12.70 17.72
N LEU A 83 -4.26 -13.13 18.99
CA LEU A 83 -3.11 -12.98 19.86
C LEU A 83 -2.06 -14.02 19.48
N GLN A 84 -0.86 -13.56 19.12
CA GLN A 84 0.28 -14.41 18.82
C GLN A 84 1.37 -14.19 19.87
N GLY A 85 2.06 -15.27 20.25
CA GLY A 85 3.27 -15.16 21.06
C GLY A 85 4.40 -14.47 20.29
N ILE A 86 5.34 -13.87 21.02
CA ILE A 86 6.46 -13.09 20.43
C ILE A 86 7.26 -13.88 19.39
N THR A 87 7.44 -15.19 19.61
CA THR A 87 8.18 -16.06 18.70
C THR A 87 7.48 -16.20 17.35
N ARG A 88 6.18 -16.50 17.36
CA ARG A 88 5.39 -16.69 16.14
C ARG A 88 5.21 -15.36 15.40
N ALA A 89 4.95 -14.29 16.12
CA ALA A 89 4.84 -12.95 15.54
C ALA A 89 6.15 -12.50 14.86
N SER A 90 7.31 -12.80 15.47
CA SER A 90 8.62 -12.43 14.92
C SER A 90 9.03 -13.26 13.70
N LEU A 91 8.57 -14.51 13.60
CA LEU A 91 8.80 -15.36 12.42
C LEU A 91 7.91 -14.97 11.23
N GLN A 92 6.76 -14.34 11.49
CA GLN A 92 5.79 -13.93 10.47
C GLN A 92 5.96 -12.45 10.03
N THR A 93 7.09 -11.82 10.33
CA THR A 93 7.37 -10.46 9.86
C THR A 93 7.47 -10.41 8.34
N LYS A 94 7.16 -9.25 7.74
CA LYS A 94 7.26 -9.06 6.28
C LYS A 94 8.68 -9.26 5.77
N SER A 95 9.67 -8.77 6.53
CA SER A 95 11.07 -9.01 6.24
C SER A 95 11.45 -10.46 6.56
N PHE A 96 11.88 -11.18 5.53
CA PHE A 96 12.43 -12.52 5.72
C PHE A 96 13.87 -12.45 6.26
N ILE A 97 14.62 -11.37 6.01
CA ILE A 97 15.97 -11.18 6.57
C ILE A 97 15.88 -11.05 8.10
N SER A 98 14.95 -10.24 8.57
CA SER A 98 14.65 -10.05 9.99
C SER A 98 14.16 -11.35 10.64
N ALA A 99 13.20 -12.05 10.00
CA ALA A 99 12.69 -13.33 10.50
C ALA A 99 13.78 -14.42 10.55
N ALA A 100 14.61 -14.55 9.51
CA ALA A 100 15.68 -15.54 9.42
C ALA A 100 16.79 -15.30 10.46
N SER A 101 17.04 -14.03 10.80
CA SER A 101 18.00 -13.66 11.86
C SER A 101 17.50 -13.97 13.27
N PHE A 102 16.18 -14.14 13.45
CA PHE A 102 15.59 -14.43 14.75
C PHE A 102 15.69 -15.92 15.08
N GLN A 103 14.98 -16.78 14.34
CA GLN A 103 14.94 -18.24 14.51
C GLN A 103 14.56 -18.95 13.20
N GLU A 104 14.62 -20.28 13.16
CA GLU A 104 14.20 -21.13 12.02
C GLU A 104 14.81 -20.72 10.67
N THR A 105 16.08 -20.27 10.67
CA THR A 105 16.77 -19.62 9.54
C THR A 105 16.64 -20.38 8.22
N THR A 106 16.85 -21.70 8.22
CA THR A 106 16.79 -22.52 7.00
C THR A 106 15.39 -22.59 6.40
N LYS A 107 14.37 -22.67 7.25
CA LYS A 107 12.96 -22.73 6.84
C LYS A 107 12.52 -21.38 6.27
N VAL A 108 12.83 -20.28 6.97
CA VAL A 108 12.47 -18.93 6.53
C VAL A 108 13.11 -18.60 5.18
N LEU A 109 14.40 -18.92 5.00
CA LEU A 109 15.09 -18.68 3.73
C LEU A 109 14.56 -19.56 2.58
N ASN A 110 14.21 -20.82 2.86
CA ASN A 110 13.62 -21.70 1.85
C ASN A 110 12.26 -21.19 1.39
N GLU A 111 11.37 -20.85 2.32
CA GLU A 111 10.05 -20.27 2.00
C GLU A 111 10.18 -18.96 1.22
N ALA A 112 11.13 -18.10 1.61
CA ALA A 112 11.40 -16.85 0.90
C ALA A 112 11.91 -17.09 -0.52
N ALA A 113 12.82 -18.06 -0.73
CA ALA A 113 13.35 -18.41 -2.03
C ALA A 113 12.29 -19.02 -2.96
N VAL A 114 11.47 -19.95 -2.44
CA VAL A 114 10.38 -20.59 -3.21
C VAL A 114 9.32 -19.57 -3.62
N ALA A 115 8.97 -18.64 -2.73
CA ALA A 115 8.00 -17.59 -3.02
C ALA A 115 8.59 -16.39 -3.78
N GLY A 116 9.91 -16.34 -4.01
CA GLY A 116 10.58 -15.21 -4.65
C GLY A 116 10.41 -13.89 -3.88
N LYS A 117 10.40 -13.94 -2.54
CA LYS A 117 10.17 -12.76 -1.71
C LYS A 117 11.31 -11.75 -1.85
N VAL A 118 10.95 -10.47 -1.94
CA VAL A 118 11.88 -9.33 -1.95
C VAL A 118 11.77 -8.61 -0.61
N ASP A 119 12.91 -8.31 0.00
CA ASP A 119 12.98 -7.52 1.23
C ASP A 119 13.25 -6.06 0.89
N TYR A 120 12.40 -5.15 1.37
CA TYR A 120 12.49 -3.73 1.08
C TYR A 120 13.30 -2.94 2.13
N LEU A 121 13.88 -3.60 3.13
CA LEU A 121 14.72 -2.98 4.16
C LEU A 121 14.02 -1.80 4.86
N GLU A 122 12.73 -1.94 5.20
CA GLU A 122 11.97 -0.89 5.88
C GLU A 122 12.25 -0.86 7.40
N GLY A 123 12.74 -1.97 7.95
CA GLY A 123 12.97 -2.17 9.38
C GLY A 123 14.41 -1.91 9.82
N LEU A 124 14.59 -1.78 11.13
CA LEU A 124 15.92 -1.56 11.71
C LEU A 124 16.84 -2.77 11.55
N LYS A 125 16.33 -3.98 11.83
CA LYS A 125 17.15 -5.20 11.84
C LYS A 125 17.72 -5.53 10.46
N GLU A 126 16.90 -5.41 9.42
CA GLU A 126 17.34 -5.65 8.05
C GLU A 126 18.50 -4.73 7.67
N ASN A 127 18.35 -3.42 7.93
CA ASN A 127 19.38 -2.44 7.62
C ASN A 127 20.67 -2.67 8.41
N VAL A 128 20.57 -3.07 9.68
CA VAL A 128 21.75 -3.42 10.48
C VAL A 128 22.49 -4.64 9.90
N ILE A 129 21.77 -5.67 9.47
CA ILE A 129 22.37 -6.89 8.91
C ILE A 129 23.06 -6.61 7.58
N VAL A 130 22.44 -5.80 6.72
CA VAL A 130 22.99 -5.42 5.41
C VAL A 130 24.12 -4.39 5.55
N GLY A 131 24.19 -3.67 6.67
CA GLY A 131 25.14 -2.57 6.87
C GLY A 131 24.71 -1.26 6.22
N HIS A 132 23.41 -1.08 5.98
CA HIS A 132 22.83 0.17 5.48
C HIS A 132 22.51 1.15 6.62
N ARG A 133 22.31 2.43 6.28
CA ARG A 133 21.87 3.44 7.25
C ARG A 133 20.51 3.04 7.82
N ILE A 134 20.41 2.91 9.14
CA ILE A 134 19.15 2.53 9.79
C ILE A 134 18.09 3.64 9.65
N PRO A 135 16.80 3.29 9.45
CA PRO A 135 15.71 4.25 9.33
C PRO A 135 15.28 4.84 10.70
N ALA A 136 16.24 5.34 11.47
CA ALA A 136 16.02 5.98 12.77
C ALA A 136 17.03 7.10 13.02
N GLY A 137 16.64 8.07 13.84
CA GLY A 137 17.47 9.24 14.13
C GLY A 137 17.78 10.01 12.85
N THR A 138 19.07 10.22 12.57
CA THR A 138 19.49 10.94 11.37
C THR A 138 19.14 10.20 10.08
N GLY A 139 18.94 8.88 10.12
CA GLY A 139 18.56 8.07 8.96
C GLY A 139 17.07 8.07 8.64
N MET A 140 16.26 8.92 9.29
CA MET A 140 14.89 9.15 8.84
C MET A 140 14.88 9.91 7.51
N ARG A 141 14.00 9.49 6.59
CA ARG A 141 13.82 10.10 5.28
C ARG A 141 13.54 11.61 5.30
N GLU A 142 12.97 12.11 6.38
CA GLU A 142 12.72 13.55 6.59
C GLU A 142 14.02 14.37 6.58
N TYR A 143 15.11 13.82 7.11
CA TYR A 143 16.39 14.53 7.22
C TYR A 143 17.30 14.35 6.00
N ASP A 144 17.00 13.44 5.07
CA ASP A 144 17.88 13.14 3.94
C ASP A 144 18.09 14.34 3.01
N ASN A 145 17.08 15.21 2.89
CA ASN A 145 17.13 16.41 2.05
C ASN A 145 17.21 17.72 2.86
N THR A 146 17.48 17.63 4.17
CA THR A 146 17.62 18.83 5.00
C THR A 146 19.01 19.43 4.79
N ILE A 147 19.06 20.57 4.11
CA ILE A 147 20.30 21.34 3.91
C ILE A 147 20.31 22.49 4.91
N VAL A 148 21.39 22.59 5.69
CA VAL A 148 21.63 23.71 6.61
C VAL A 148 22.79 24.54 6.08
N GLY A 149 22.61 25.85 5.98
CA GLY A 149 23.60 26.79 5.47
C GLY A 149 23.48 28.15 6.17
N SER A 150 24.42 29.06 5.93
CA SER A 150 24.32 30.42 6.45
C SER A 150 23.25 31.22 5.67
N ASN A 151 22.70 32.27 6.28
CA ASN A 151 21.74 33.14 5.59
C ASN A 151 22.38 33.86 4.40
N GLU A 152 23.70 34.10 4.44
CA GLU A 152 24.45 34.72 3.35
C GLU A 152 24.52 33.77 2.14
N ASP A 153 24.90 32.50 2.36
CA ASP A 153 24.94 31.48 1.30
C ASP A 153 23.56 31.24 0.67
N TYR A 154 22.49 31.28 1.48
CA TYR A 154 21.12 31.14 0.98
C TYR A 154 20.73 32.28 0.03
N ASN A 155 21.06 33.52 0.42
CA ASN A 155 20.75 34.70 -0.40
C ASN A 155 21.53 34.69 -1.73
N GLU A 156 22.80 34.29 -1.71
CA GLU A 156 23.62 34.14 -2.93
C GLU A 156 23.09 33.04 -3.87
N MET A 157 22.65 31.90 -3.32
CA MET A 157 22.03 30.84 -4.12
C MET A 157 20.68 31.28 -4.72
N MET A 158 19.93 32.15 -4.03
CA MET A 158 18.67 32.70 -4.56
C MET A 158 18.91 33.73 -5.67
N THR A 159 19.83 34.67 -5.50
CA THR A 159 20.14 35.68 -6.53
C THR A 159 20.69 35.05 -7.82
N THR A 160 21.60 34.08 -7.69
CA THR A 160 22.14 33.34 -8.84
C THR A 160 21.05 32.59 -9.60
N LYS A 161 20.04 32.09 -8.89
CA LYS A 161 18.91 31.37 -9.49
C LYS A 161 17.99 32.32 -10.25
N GLU A 162 17.74 33.53 -9.73
CA GLU A 162 16.95 34.57 -10.40
C GLU A 162 17.62 35.09 -11.68
N GLU A 163 18.95 35.25 -11.68
CA GLU A 163 19.73 35.64 -12.87
C GLU A 163 19.68 34.58 -13.98
N TYR A 164 19.56 33.30 -13.64
CA TYR A 164 19.47 32.19 -14.60
C TYR A 164 18.09 32.02 -15.24
N PHE A 165 17.04 32.59 -14.65
CA PHE A 165 15.67 32.53 -15.17
C PHE A 165 15.29 33.75 -16.03
N TYR A 166 16.23 34.67 -16.24
CA TYR A 166 16.16 35.77 -17.22
C TYR A 166 17.01 35.48 -18.46
#